data_AF-A0A117SMT8-F1
#
_entry.id   AF-A0A117SMT8-F1
#
_cell.length_a   1.000
_cell.length_b   1.000
_cell.length_c   1.000
_cell.angle_alpha   90.00
_cell.angle_beta   90.00
_cell.angle_gamma   90.00
#
_symmetry.space_group_name_H-M   'P 1'
#
loop_
_entity.id
_entity.type
_entity.pdbx_description
1 polymer ?
#
loop_
_entity_poly.entity_id
_entity_poly.type
_entity_poly.pdbx_seq_one_letter_code
_entity_poly.pdbx_strand_id
1 'polypeptide(L)'
;MLNDVIGNFIHRVLTFIATRFNGVVPGGDLKDVDIRYRDEALAHFKNAEDHYEKIELRDALLETVETARVGNKYLNERQPWELIKTNKDEAGTVITNALHIVKASSIALWPIIPRSMEELWAMAGFGNLRWSDAYEPPRPGTKVINVRPLFKKISYEEFKSMLKKLEEIRNEKDKGKYPWEQVWLPK
;
A
#
# COMPACT_ATOMS: atom_id res chain seq x y z
N MET A 1 3.52 7.15 8.08
CA MET A 1 2.34 6.26 7.91
C MET A 1 2.31 5.59 6.55
N LEU A 2 2.18 6.34 5.44
CA LEU A 2 2.15 5.75 4.09
C LEU A 2 3.42 4.94 3.78
N ASN A 3 4.61 5.51 4.03
CA ASN A 3 5.86 4.77 3.86
C ASN A 3 6.09 3.75 4.98
N ASP A 4 5.98 4.18 6.25
CA ASP A 4 6.48 3.37 7.38
C ASP A 4 5.59 2.18 7.75
N VAL A 5 4.28 2.25 7.46
CA VAL A 5 3.32 1.19 7.80
C VAL A 5 2.98 0.39 6.54
N ILE A 6 2.39 1.06 5.54
CA ILE A 6 1.90 0.43 4.32
C ILE A 6 3.07 0.04 3.41
N GLY A 7 3.91 1.03 3.04
CA GLY A 7 5.05 0.82 2.15
C GLY A 7 6.03 -0.24 2.68
N ASN A 8 6.38 -0.15 3.97
CA ASN A 8 7.26 -1.10 4.62
C ASN A 8 6.68 -2.52 4.64
N PHE A 9 5.39 -2.67 4.97
CA PHE A 9 4.73 -3.97 4.97
C PHE A 9 4.75 -4.62 3.59
N ILE A 10 4.27 -3.90 2.58
CA ILE A 10 4.23 -4.36 1.18
C ILE A 10 5.63 -4.75 0.71
N HIS A 11 6.60 -3.86 0.94
CA HIS A 11 7.98 -4.09 0.50
C HIS A 11 8.61 -5.31 1.18
N ARG A 12 8.40 -5.51 2.49
CA ARG A 12 8.87 -6.71 3.20
C ARG A 12 8.29 -7.98 2.60
N VAL A 13 6.99 -8.02 2.32
CA VAL A 13 6.32 -9.20 1.76
C VAL A 13 6.86 -9.53 0.36
N LEU A 14 6.83 -8.57 -0.56
CA LEU A 14 7.29 -8.79 -1.93
C LEU A 14 8.78 -9.12 -2.01
N THR A 15 9.62 -8.44 -1.22
CA THR A 15 11.07 -8.71 -1.17
C THR A 15 11.34 -10.11 -0.63
N PHE A 16 10.58 -10.57 0.37
CA PHE A 16 10.74 -11.92 0.90
C PHE A 16 10.43 -12.96 -0.17
N ILE A 17 9.35 -12.80 -0.92
CA ILE A 17 8.99 -13.70 -2.02
C ILE A 17 10.07 -13.67 -3.12
N ALA A 18 10.49 -12.46 -3.54
CA ALA A 18 11.52 -12.29 -4.56
C ALA A 18 12.85 -12.96 -4.18
N THR A 19 13.31 -12.78 -2.93
CA THR A 19 14.63 -13.22 -2.50
C THR A 19 14.68 -14.64 -1.95
N ARG A 20 13.58 -15.14 -1.37
CA ARG A 20 13.56 -16.44 -0.66
C ARG A 20 12.78 -17.55 -1.39
N PHE A 21 11.87 -17.15 -2.28
CA PHE A 21 11.06 -18.05 -3.10
C PHE A 21 11.23 -17.79 -4.60
N ASN A 22 12.36 -17.19 -5.00
CA ASN A 22 12.73 -16.93 -6.40
C ASN A 22 11.66 -16.14 -7.18
N GLY A 23 10.95 -15.25 -6.48
CA GLY A 23 9.87 -14.46 -7.08
C GLY A 23 8.64 -15.27 -7.43
N VAL A 24 8.44 -16.46 -6.86
CA VAL A 24 7.25 -17.28 -7.08
C VAL A 24 6.48 -17.37 -5.77
N VAL A 25 5.19 -17.02 -5.80
CA VAL A 25 4.30 -17.11 -4.63
C VAL A 25 4.20 -18.58 -4.20
N PRO A 26 4.63 -18.94 -2.99
CA PRO A 26 4.55 -20.32 -2.51
C PRO A 26 3.10 -20.71 -2.18
N GLY A 27 2.84 -22.01 -2.14
CA GLY A 27 1.60 -22.56 -1.57
C GLY A 27 1.79 -22.97 -0.11
N GLY A 28 0.73 -23.52 0.48
CA GLY A 28 0.77 -24.19 1.78
C GLY A 28 -0.52 -24.06 2.56
N ASP A 29 -0.59 -24.77 3.68
CA ASP A 29 -1.79 -24.92 4.49
C ASP A 29 -1.77 -23.96 5.68
N LEU A 30 -2.77 -23.08 5.74
CA LEU A 30 -2.90 -22.11 6.83
C LEU A 30 -3.11 -22.80 8.17
N LYS A 31 -2.45 -22.29 9.20
CA LYS A 31 -2.76 -22.61 10.61
C LYS A 31 -3.82 -21.66 11.14
N ASP A 32 -4.41 -22.00 12.29
CA ASP A 32 -5.44 -21.17 12.95
C ASP A 32 -4.97 -19.73 13.20
N VAL A 33 -3.70 -19.55 13.57
CA VAL A 33 -3.10 -18.22 13.73
C VAL A 33 -3.10 -17.43 12.42
N ASP A 34 -2.83 -18.07 11.29
CA ASP A 34 -2.77 -17.43 9.99
C ASP A 34 -4.18 -17.01 9.53
N ILE A 35 -5.17 -17.88 9.76
CA ILE A 35 -6.60 -17.62 9.52
C ILE A 35 -7.08 -16.44 10.35
N ARG A 36 -6.80 -16.44 11.66
CA ARG A 36 -7.21 -15.37 12.58
C ARG A 36 -6.73 -13.99 12.12
N TYR A 37 -5.45 -13.87 11.76
CA TYR A 37 -4.88 -12.59 11.30
C TYR A 37 -5.42 -12.15 9.94
N ARG A 38 -5.67 -13.11 9.03
CA ARG A 38 -6.30 -12.81 7.74
C ARG A 38 -7.72 -12.29 7.95
N ASP A 39 -8.51 -12.96 8.78
CA ASP A 39 -9.91 -12.62 9.01
C ASP A 39 -10.03 -11.26 9.75
N GLU A 40 -9.13 -10.97 10.70
CA GLU A 40 -9.01 -9.64 11.32
C GLU A 40 -8.70 -8.54 10.28
N ALA A 41 -7.74 -8.79 9.37
CA ALA A 41 -7.43 -7.84 8.31
C ALA A 41 -8.60 -7.63 7.33
N LEU A 42 -9.31 -8.70 6.97
CA LEU A 42 -10.47 -8.63 6.09
C LEU A 42 -11.67 -7.94 6.76
N ALA A 43 -11.79 -8.00 8.09
CA ALA A 43 -12.79 -7.23 8.83
C ALA A 43 -12.51 -5.72 8.71
N HIS A 44 -11.25 -5.28 8.87
CA HIS A 44 -10.87 -3.88 8.64
C HIS A 44 -11.08 -3.45 7.17
N PHE A 45 -10.77 -4.33 6.21
CA PHE A 45 -11.09 -4.08 4.80
C PHE A 45 -12.60 -3.86 4.60
N LYS A 46 -13.44 -4.68 5.23
CA LYS A 46 -14.90 -4.54 5.16
C LYS A 46 -15.40 -3.26 5.82
N ASN A 47 -14.82 -2.85 6.95
CA ASN A 47 -15.14 -1.55 7.54
C ASN A 47 -14.77 -0.39 6.59
N ALA A 48 -13.62 -0.47 5.92
CA ALA A 48 -13.23 0.52 4.92
C ALA A 48 -14.23 0.60 3.76
N GLU A 49 -14.72 -0.55 3.27
CA GLU A 49 -15.81 -0.64 2.30
C GLU A 49 -17.06 0.11 2.78
N ASP A 50 -17.51 -0.16 4.00
CA ASP A 50 -18.71 0.46 4.58
C ASP A 50 -18.55 1.99 4.75
N HIS A 51 -17.34 2.47 5.04
CA HIS A 51 -17.03 3.90 5.06
C HIS A 51 -17.02 4.51 3.66
N TYR A 52 -16.48 3.81 2.65
CA TYR A 52 -16.52 4.29 1.26
C TYR A 52 -17.97 4.44 0.75
N GLU A 53 -18.85 3.49 1.05
CA GLU A 53 -20.28 3.55 0.71
C GLU A 53 -20.98 4.78 1.33
N LYS A 54 -20.51 5.23 2.50
CA LYS A 54 -21.01 6.42 3.20
C LYS A 54 -20.26 7.71 2.85
N ILE A 55 -19.26 7.65 1.96
CA ILE A 55 -18.41 8.78 1.56
C ILE A 55 -17.56 9.30 2.75
N GLU A 56 -17.26 8.45 3.73
CA GLU A 56 -16.44 8.74 4.91
C GLU A 56 -14.94 8.46 4.61
N LEU A 57 -14.37 9.22 3.67
CA LEU A 57 -13.03 8.92 3.10
C LEU A 57 -11.90 8.89 4.13
N ARG A 58 -11.98 9.71 5.18
CA ARG A 58 -10.99 9.73 6.26
C ARG A 58 -10.99 8.42 7.03
N ASP A 59 -12.16 7.94 7.40
CA ASP A 59 -12.31 6.74 8.21
C ASP A 59 -12.01 5.49 7.37
N ALA A 60 -12.42 5.47 6.09
CA ALA A 60 -12.02 4.45 5.14
C ALA A 60 -10.48 4.32 5.03
N LEU A 61 -9.76 5.44 4.97
CA LEU A 61 -8.29 5.45 4.98
C LEU A 61 -7.71 4.92 6.30
N LEU A 62 -8.30 5.27 7.45
CA LEU A 62 -7.83 4.78 8.74
C LEU A 62 -7.99 3.25 8.86
N GLU A 63 -9.15 2.70 8.49
CA GLU A 63 -9.39 1.25 8.44
C GLU A 63 -8.44 0.53 7.47
N THR A 64 -8.15 1.16 6.33
CA THR A 64 -7.15 0.65 5.37
C THR A 64 -5.75 0.58 5.98
N VAL A 65 -5.38 1.58 6.81
CA VAL A 65 -4.10 1.56 7.54
C VAL A 65 -4.10 0.47 8.60
N GLU A 66 -5.23 0.24 9.30
CA GLU A 66 -5.34 -0.85 10.27
C GLU A 66 -5.16 -2.22 9.60
N THR A 67 -5.73 -2.43 8.41
CA THR A 67 -5.50 -3.65 7.61
C THR A 67 -3.99 -3.94 7.43
N ALA A 68 -3.21 -2.92 7.08
CA ALA A 68 -1.75 -3.05 6.96
C ALA A 68 -1.02 -3.20 8.31
N ARG A 69 -1.54 -2.63 9.40
CA ARG A 69 -0.98 -2.83 10.76
C ARG A 69 -1.18 -4.25 11.24
N VAL A 70 -2.34 -4.86 10.98
CA VAL A 70 -2.60 -6.28 11.24
C VAL A 70 -1.59 -7.15 10.50
N GLY A 71 -1.34 -6.87 9.21
CA GLY A 71 -0.29 -7.55 8.44
C GLY A 71 1.11 -7.43 9.04
N ASN A 72 1.49 -6.26 9.57
CA ASN A 72 2.76 -6.09 10.26
C ASN A 72 2.83 -6.90 11.58
N LYS A 73 1.76 -6.89 12.39
CA LYS A 73 1.66 -7.70 13.62
C LYS A 73 1.82 -9.19 13.29
N TYR A 74 1.11 -9.64 12.26
CA TYR A 74 1.18 -11.01 11.76
C TYR A 74 2.61 -11.44 11.40
N LEU A 75 3.32 -10.64 10.60
CA LEU A 75 4.72 -10.93 10.25
C LEU A 75 5.64 -10.96 11.47
N ASN A 76 5.42 -10.07 12.45
CA ASN A 76 6.24 -10.00 13.66
C ASN A 76 5.97 -11.18 14.61
N GLU A 77 4.75 -11.72 14.66
CA GLU A 77 4.40 -12.90 15.45
C GLU A 77 4.91 -14.18 14.77
N ARG A 78 4.67 -14.35 13.47
CA ARG A 78 5.05 -15.58 12.75
C ARG A 78 6.51 -15.64 12.37
N GLN A 79 7.20 -14.50 12.26
CA GLN A 79 8.64 -14.41 11.99
C GLN A 79 9.10 -15.31 10.83
N PRO A 80 8.60 -15.10 9.58
CA PRO A 80 8.95 -15.96 8.45
C PRO A 80 10.46 -16.03 8.15
N TRP A 81 11.23 -15.01 8.53
CA TRP A 81 12.70 -14.98 8.40
C TRP A 81 13.42 -15.95 9.34
N GLU A 82 12.82 -16.32 10.47
CA GLU A 82 13.33 -17.38 11.33
C GLU A 82 12.76 -18.73 10.90
N LEU A 83 11.45 -18.80 10.61
CA LEU A 83 10.79 -20.04 10.17
C LEU A 83 11.45 -20.64 8.94
N ILE A 84 11.89 -19.83 7.98
CA ILE A 84 12.49 -20.35 6.74
C ILE A 84 13.78 -21.16 6.98
N LYS A 85 14.45 -20.96 8.12
CA LYS A 85 15.67 -21.70 8.48
C LYS A 85 15.36 -23.15 8.91
N THR A 86 14.15 -23.41 9.39
CA THR A 86 13.73 -24.71 9.93
C THR A 86 12.63 -25.38 9.11
N ASN A 87 11.68 -24.60 8.60
CA ASN A 87 10.56 -25.06 7.79
C ASN A 87 10.20 -24.03 6.70
N LYS A 88 10.74 -24.26 5.50
CA LYS A 88 10.55 -23.37 4.34
C LYS A 88 9.10 -23.33 3.84
N ASP A 89 8.38 -24.43 3.93
CA ASP A 89 6.99 -24.52 3.46
C ASP A 89 6.04 -23.75 4.39
N GLU A 90 6.29 -23.81 5.70
CA GLU A 90 5.55 -23.00 6.67
C GLU A 90 5.85 -21.50 6.49
N ALA A 91 7.11 -21.12 6.27
CA ALA A 91 7.44 -19.73 5.93
C ALA A 91 6.76 -19.28 4.63
N GLY A 92 6.59 -20.19 3.67
CA GLY A 92 5.85 -19.98 2.43
C GLY A 92 4.38 -19.71 2.66
N THR A 93 3.73 -20.55 3.47
CA THR A 93 2.34 -20.35 3.91
C THR A 93 2.16 -18.96 4.52
N VAL A 94 3.05 -18.58 5.44
CA VAL A 94 2.99 -17.30 6.14
C VAL A 94 3.12 -16.12 5.17
N ILE A 95 4.09 -16.18 4.24
CA ILE A 95 4.30 -15.07 3.32
C ILE A 95 3.18 -14.95 2.28
N THR A 96 2.58 -16.06 1.87
CA THR A 96 1.41 -16.06 0.97
C THR A 96 0.17 -15.49 1.66
N ASN A 97 -0.04 -15.82 2.93
CA ASN A 97 -1.11 -15.20 3.72
C ASN A 97 -0.87 -13.69 3.92
N ALA A 98 0.38 -13.28 4.19
CA ALA A 98 0.73 -11.86 4.27
C ALA A 98 0.50 -11.14 2.92
N LEU A 99 0.76 -11.82 1.79
CA LEU A 99 0.47 -11.31 0.46
C LEU A 99 -1.04 -11.15 0.21
N HIS A 100 -1.88 -11.99 0.80
CA HIS A 100 -3.34 -11.80 0.78
C HIS A 100 -3.73 -10.50 1.49
N ILE A 101 -3.16 -10.23 2.66
CA ILE A 101 -3.39 -8.98 3.39
C ILE A 101 -2.88 -7.76 2.60
N VAL A 102 -1.74 -7.88 1.91
CA VAL A 102 -1.25 -6.88 0.95
C VAL A 102 -2.26 -6.63 -0.17
N LYS A 103 -2.84 -7.70 -0.76
CA LYS A 103 -3.84 -7.61 -1.82
C LYS A 103 -5.08 -6.84 -1.35
N ALA A 104 -5.65 -7.20 -0.20
CA ALA A 104 -6.79 -6.49 0.38
C ALA A 104 -6.47 -5.01 0.67
N SER A 105 -5.31 -4.75 1.28
CA SER A 105 -4.84 -3.38 1.55
C SER A 105 -4.70 -2.55 0.26
N SER A 106 -4.20 -3.17 -0.81
CA SER A 106 -4.01 -2.48 -2.10
C SER A 106 -5.32 -2.13 -2.78
N ILE A 107 -6.33 -2.98 -2.66
CA ILE A 107 -7.68 -2.73 -3.19
C ILE A 107 -8.33 -1.57 -2.42
N ALA A 108 -8.24 -1.57 -1.08
CA ALA A 108 -8.80 -0.50 -0.27
C ALA A 108 -8.09 0.86 -0.45
N LEU A 109 -6.81 0.87 -0.83
CA LEU A 109 -6.07 2.10 -1.17
C LEU A 109 -6.30 2.60 -2.59
N TRP A 110 -6.79 1.76 -3.49
CA TRP A 110 -6.91 2.10 -4.91
C TRP A 110 -7.80 3.34 -5.16
N PRO A 111 -8.93 3.57 -4.47
CA PRO A 111 -9.73 4.79 -4.62
C PRO A 111 -8.98 6.09 -4.26
N ILE A 112 -7.89 6.01 -3.49
CA ILE A 112 -7.13 7.17 -2.98
C ILE A 112 -5.85 7.37 -3.80
N ILE A 113 -5.12 6.29 -4.10
CA ILE A 113 -3.81 6.33 -4.77
C ILE A 113 -3.72 5.27 -5.90
N PRO A 114 -4.57 5.35 -6.93
CA PRO A 114 -4.75 4.28 -7.92
C PRO A 114 -3.45 3.92 -8.64
N ARG A 115 -2.66 4.94 -9.06
CA ARG A 115 -1.40 4.72 -9.78
C ARG A 115 -0.40 3.88 -8.99
N SER A 116 -0.24 4.17 -7.69
CA SER A 116 0.67 3.42 -6.83
C SER A 116 0.19 1.99 -6.59
N MET A 117 -1.14 1.78 -6.54
CA MET A 117 -1.70 0.44 -6.37
C MET A 117 -1.60 -0.38 -7.66
N GLU A 118 -1.76 0.23 -8.83
CA GLU A 118 -1.52 -0.42 -10.13
C GLU A 118 -0.05 -0.86 -10.28
N GLU A 119 0.91 -0.02 -9.86
CA GLU A 119 2.32 -0.40 -9.81
C GLU A 119 2.57 -1.60 -8.89
N LEU A 120 1.90 -1.62 -7.73
CA LEU A 120 1.94 -2.76 -6.81
C LEU A 120 1.37 -4.02 -7.46
N TRP A 121 0.21 -3.94 -8.09
CA TRP A 121 -0.44 -5.09 -8.73
C TRP A 121 0.42 -5.66 -9.86
N ALA A 122 1.12 -4.79 -10.62
CA ALA A 122 2.09 -5.21 -11.61
C ALA A 122 3.29 -5.93 -10.99
N MET A 123 3.86 -5.41 -9.89
CA MET A 123 4.96 -6.08 -9.17
C MET A 123 4.54 -7.42 -8.57
N ALA A 124 3.34 -7.51 -8.02
CA ALA A 124 2.82 -8.70 -7.35
C ALA A 124 2.22 -9.75 -8.30
N GLY A 125 2.10 -9.43 -9.60
CA GLY A 125 1.52 -10.32 -10.61
C GLY A 125 0.00 -10.49 -10.47
N PHE A 126 -0.70 -9.55 -9.85
CA PHE A 126 -2.13 -9.65 -9.59
C PHE A 126 -3.02 -9.34 -10.79
N GLY A 127 -2.49 -8.62 -11.79
CA GLY A 127 -3.30 -8.10 -12.90
C GLY A 127 -4.26 -7.01 -12.45
N ASN A 128 -5.41 -6.89 -13.11
CA ASN A 128 -6.44 -5.92 -12.74
C ASN A 128 -7.37 -6.52 -11.69
N LEU A 129 -7.34 -5.98 -10.48
CA LEU A 129 -8.15 -6.45 -9.37
C LEU A 129 -9.49 -5.72 -9.31
N ARG A 130 -10.52 -6.44 -8.87
CA ARG A 130 -11.84 -5.93 -8.48
C ARG A 130 -11.95 -5.95 -6.96
N TRP A 131 -12.94 -5.22 -6.43
CA TRP A 131 -13.18 -5.15 -4.99
C TRP A 131 -13.34 -6.53 -4.33
N SER A 132 -14.13 -7.41 -4.95
CA SER A 132 -14.38 -8.78 -4.48
C SER A 132 -13.12 -9.64 -4.38
N ASP A 133 -12.09 -9.33 -5.16
CA ASP A 133 -10.88 -10.15 -5.21
C ASP A 133 -10.07 -10.00 -3.90
N ALA A 134 -10.40 -9.03 -3.04
CA ALA A 134 -9.81 -8.89 -1.70
C ALA A 134 -10.04 -10.12 -0.82
N TYR A 135 -11.15 -10.83 -1.01
CA TYR A 135 -11.49 -12.02 -0.22
C TYR A 135 -10.85 -13.30 -0.77
N GLU A 136 -10.27 -13.25 -1.97
CA GLU A 136 -9.61 -14.41 -2.60
C GLU A 136 -8.10 -14.39 -2.36
N PRO A 137 -7.51 -15.49 -1.86
CA PRO A 137 -6.08 -15.57 -1.66
C PRO A 137 -5.30 -15.48 -2.99
N PRO A 138 -4.07 -14.94 -2.99
CA PRO A 138 -3.19 -15.00 -4.15
C PRO A 138 -2.96 -16.43 -4.63
N ARG A 139 -2.95 -16.65 -5.95
CA ARG A 139 -2.72 -17.98 -6.51
C ARG A 139 -1.25 -18.39 -6.31
N PRO A 140 -0.97 -19.56 -5.71
CA PRO A 140 0.38 -20.11 -5.72
C PRO A 140 0.93 -20.22 -7.15
N GLY A 141 2.23 -20.02 -7.32
CA GLY A 141 2.88 -19.98 -8.64
C GLY A 141 2.86 -18.61 -9.33
N THR A 142 2.10 -17.64 -8.81
CA THR A 142 2.11 -16.25 -9.32
C THR A 142 3.53 -15.67 -9.23
N LYS A 143 3.96 -14.95 -10.27
CA LYS A 143 5.29 -14.33 -10.30
C LYS A 143 5.27 -12.92 -9.73
N VAL A 144 6.16 -12.69 -8.76
CA VAL A 144 6.52 -11.37 -8.24
C VAL A 144 7.76 -10.88 -8.99
N ILE A 145 7.67 -9.71 -9.60
CA ILE A 145 8.70 -9.15 -10.48
C ILE A 145 9.02 -7.70 -10.14
N ASN A 146 10.23 -7.26 -10.47
CA ASN A 146 10.66 -5.84 -10.41
C ASN A 146 10.36 -5.15 -9.07
N VAL A 147 10.52 -5.86 -7.95
CA VAL A 147 10.21 -5.34 -6.62
C VAL A 147 11.02 -4.08 -6.32
N ARG A 148 10.32 -2.98 -6.05
CA ARG A 148 10.90 -1.69 -5.68
C ARG A 148 10.07 -1.04 -4.59
N PRO A 149 10.64 -0.14 -3.76
CA PRO A 149 9.87 0.65 -2.81
C PRO A 149 8.81 1.49 -3.52
N LEU A 150 7.54 1.37 -3.10
CA LEU A 150 6.42 2.14 -3.66
C LEU A 150 6.42 3.62 -3.25
N PHE A 151 6.84 3.89 -2.01
CA PHE A 151 6.79 5.23 -1.44
C PHE A 151 8.20 5.67 -1.07
N LYS A 152 8.60 6.83 -1.58
CA LYS A 152 9.83 7.49 -1.17
C LYS A 152 9.54 8.38 0.04
N LYS A 153 10.39 8.31 1.05
CA LYS A 153 10.37 9.28 2.15
C LYS A 153 10.83 10.64 1.62
N ILE A 154 10.04 11.68 1.84
CA ILE A 154 10.42 13.05 1.50
C ILE A 154 11.43 13.53 2.53
N SER A 155 12.62 13.95 2.08
CA SER A 155 13.64 14.52 2.97
C SER A 155 13.24 15.93 3.42
N TYR A 156 13.86 16.42 4.50
CA TYR A 156 13.61 17.80 4.96
C TYR A 156 14.12 18.84 3.95
N GLU A 157 15.24 18.56 3.27
CA GLU A 157 15.74 19.43 2.19
C GLU A 157 14.79 19.44 0.98
N GLU A 158 14.29 18.26 0.58
CA GLU A 158 13.30 18.14 -0.49
C GLU A 158 12.02 18.93 -0.15
N PHE A 159 11.53 18.78 1.08
CA PHE A 159 10.37 19.53 1.57
C PHE A 159 10.59 21.05 1.52
N LYS A 160 11.74 21.54 2.00
CA LYS A 160 12.08 22.97 1.92
C LYS A 160 12.16 23.48 0.48
N SER A 161 12.76 22.69 -0.41
CA SER A 161 12.86 23.02 -1.83
C SER A 161 11.47 23.13 -2.47
N MET A 162 10.55 22.22 -2.12
CA MET A 162 9.17 22.27 -2.58
C MET A 162 8.43 23.52 -2.07
N LEU A 163 8.59 23.88 -0.79
CA LEU A 163 8.00 25.10 -0.23
C LEU A 163 8.52 26.36 -0.94
N LYS A 164 9.83 26.45 -1.17
CA LYS A 164 10.42 27.58 -1.88
C LYS A 164 9.85 27.72 -3.29
N LYS A 165 9.73 26.61 -4.04
CA LYS A 165 9.11 26.62 -5.37
C LYS A 165 7.65 27.08 -5.34
N LEU A 166 6.88 26.69 -4.32
CA LEU A 166 5.50 27.13 -4.16
C LEU A 166 5.40 28.64 -3.90
N GLU A 167 6.31 29.19 -3.09
CA GLU A 167 6.40 30.63 -2.85
C GLU A 167 6.79 31.40 -4.12
N GLU A 168 7.75 30.89 -4.90
CA GLU A 168 8.13 31.46 -6.20
C GLU A 168 6.94 31.51 -7.17
N ILE A 169 6.21 30.40 -7.33
CA ILE A 169 5.02 30.33 -8.19
C ILE A 169 3.92 31.31 -7.74
N ARG A 170 3.73 31.44 -6.42
CA ARG A 170 2.73 32.39 -5.87
C ARG A 170 3.12 33.84 -6.17
N ASN A 171 4.39 34.18 -5.95
CA ASN A 171 4.90 35.53 -6.23
C ASN A 171 4.91 35.86 -7.73
N GLU A 172 5.08 34.89 -8.62
CA GLU A 172 4.94 35.09 -10.06
C GLU A 172 3.48 35.35 -10.48
N LYS A 173 2.51 34.64 -9.88
CA LYS A 173 1.08 34.90 -10.11
C LYS A 173 0.65 36.27 -9.60
N ASP A 174 1.15 36.70 -8.43
CA ASP A 174 0.84 38.02 -7.86
C ASP A 174 1.47 39.18 -8.65
N LYS A 175 2.48 38.93 -9.49
CA LYS A 175 3.06 39.92 -10.42
C LYS A 175 2.26 40.09 -11.72
N GLY A 176 1.36 39.17 -12.04
CA GLY A 176 0.43 39.31 -13.15
C GLY A 176 -0.68 40.30 -12.80
N LYS A 177 -0.46 41.59 -13.08
CA LYS A 177 -1.51 42.64 -12.98
C LYS A 177 -2.81 42.13 -13.60
N TYR A 178 -3.90 42.24 -12.85
CA TYR A 178 -5.19 41.84 -13.39
C TYR A 178 -5.61 42.76 -14.54
N PRO A 179 -6.29 42.26 -15.60
CA PRO A 179 -6.62 43.06 -16.78
C PRO A 179 -7.38 44.37 -16.48
N TRP A 180 -8.15 44.41 -15.38
CA TRP A 180 -8.91 45.60 -14.95
C TRP A 180 -8.07 46.66 -14.23
N GLU A 181 -6.87 46.33 -13.74
CA GLU A 181 -5.95 47.29 -13.11
C GLU A 181 -5.26 48.21 -14.13
N GLN A 182 -5.47 47.98 -15.43
CA GLN A 182 -4.92 48.80 -16.52
C GLN A 182 -5.91 49.84 -17.06
N VAL A 183 -7.18 49.83 -16.64
CA VAL A 183 -8.27 50.57 -17.33
C VAL A 183 -8.72 51.84 -16.60
N TRP A 184 -8.15 52.24 -15.47
CA TRP A 184 -8.59 53.46 -14.79
C TRP A 184 -7.47 54.29 -14.15
N LEU A 185 -6.99 55.29 -14.89
CA LEU A 185 -6.48 56.53 -14.34
C LEU A 185 -7.07 57.68 -15.17
N PRO A 186 -8.06 58.43 -14.65
CA PRO A 186 -8.45 59.71 -15.24
C PRO A 186 -7.25 60.66 -15.12
N LYS A 187 -6.91 61.35 -16.21
CA LYS A 187 -5.90 62.42 -16.22
C LYS A 187 -6.38 63.63 -15.43
#